data_AF-A0A1I6X760-F1
#
_entry.id   AF-A0A1I6X760-F1
#
_cell.length_a   1.000
_cell.length_b   1.000
_cell.length_c   1.000
_cell.angle_alpha   90.00
_cell.angle_beta   90.00
_cell.angle_gamma   90.00
#
_symmetry.space_group_name_H-M   'P 1'
#
loop_
_entity.id
_entity.type
_entity.pdbx_description
1 polymer ?
#
loop_
_entity_poly.entity_id
_entity_poly.type
_entity_poly.pdbx_seq_one_letter_code
_entity_poly.pdbx_strand_id
1 'polypeptide(L)'
;MFRVSRVSFVVVLVALGLSGGIASAAAQERTFEALALPTCTVSDSSVPATSSGDRDCVLAVGNANEAVEVLQWSLRYCNSQDIAVDGIYGPNTESAVENVQRAAGIAVDGVYGPETRRNMLWIDYGECV
;
A
#
# COMPACT_ATOMS: atom_id res chain seq x y z
N MET A 1 -10.86 26.28 14.04
CA MET A 1 -11.02 27.11 12.83
C MET A 1 -9.70 27.08 12.07
N PHE A 2 -9.43 26.00 11.35
CA PHE A 2 -8.16 25.82 10.63
C PHE A 2 -8.26 26.50 9.26
N ARG A 3 -7.48 27.55 9.10
CA ARG A 3 -7.36 28.34 7.88
C ARG A 3 -6.58 27.51 6.85
N VAL A 4 -7.27 26.98 5.85
CA VAL A 4 -6.64 26.30 4.71
C VAL A 4 -5.89 27.35 3.89
N SER A 5 -4.56 27.37 4.00
CA SER A 5 -3.71 28.13 3.08
C SER A 5 -3.80 27.48 1.71
N ARG A 6 -4.36 28.20 0.74
CA ARG A 6 -4.39 27.82 -0.67
C ARG A 6 -2.94 27.66 -1.16
N VAL A 7 -2.47 26.44 -1.32
CA VAL A 7 -1.23 26.19 -2.06
C VAL A 7 -1.61 26.18 -3.54
N SER A 8 -1.47 27.34 -4.17
CA SER A 8 -1.61 27.49 -5.62
C SER A 8 -0.41 26.81 -6.31
N PHE A 9 -0.63 25.65 -6.92
CA PHE A 9 0.31 25.11 -7.90
C PHE A 9 -0.07 25.64 -9.28
N VAL A 10 0.72 26.60 -9.78
CA VAL A 10 0.65 27.09 -11.16
C VAL A 10 1.41 26.09 -12.03
N VAL A 11 0.69 25.33 -12.87
CA VAL A 11 1.31 24.59 -13.98
C VAL A 11 1.21 25.47 -15.22
N VAL A 12 2.36 25.99 -15.66
CA VAL A 12 2.46 26.75 -16.91
C VAL A 12 2.41 25.76 -18.07
N LEU A 13 1.29 25.77 -18.82
CA LEU A 13 1.17 25.05 -20.09
C LEU A 13 1.63 25.96 -21.23
N VAL A 14 2.80 25.67 -21.81
CA VAL A 14 3.16 26.18 -23.14
C VAL A 14 2.60 25.19 -24.17
N ALA A 15 1.50 25.57 -24.82
CA ALA A 15 0.91 24.81 -25.92
C ALA A 15 1.24 25.49 -27.26
N LEU A 16 2.14 24.88 -28.04
CA LEU A 16 2.18 25.02 -29.49
C LEU A 16 2.26 23.61 -30.07
N GLY A 17 1.14 23.17 -30.65
CA GLY A 17 1.00 21.83 -31.20
C GLY A 17 1.69 21.66 -32.55
N LEU A 18 1.89 20.40 -32.95
CA LEU A 18 1.71 19.87 -34.31
C LEU A 18 1.90 18.34 -34.30
N SER A 19 0.84 17.63 -34.72
CA SER A 19 0.79 16.29 -35.36
C SER A 19 1.49 15.07 -34.73
N GLY A 20 0.70 14.04 -34.40
CA GLY A 20 1.10 12.64 -34.61
C GLY A 20 0.92 11.70 -33.42
N GLY A 21 -0.19 10.95 -33.42
CA GLY A 21 -0.38 9.61 -32.86
C GLY A 21 0.36 9.18 -31.58
N ILE A 22 -0.39 9.07 -30.49
CA ILE A 22 -0.70 7.81 -29.79
C ILE A 22 -2.06 8.03 -29.14
N ALA A 23 -2.94 7.04 -29.19
CA ALA A 23 -4.19 7.07 -28.43
C ALA A 23 -3.81 7.25 -26.96
N SER A 24 -3.96 8.46 -26.44
CA SER A 24 -3.84 8.74 -25.03
C SER A 24 -4.99 7.99 -24.38
N ALA A 25 -4.70 6.80 -23.84
CA ALA A 25 -5.54 6.23 -22.82
C ALA A 25 -5.70 7.34 -21.78
N ALA A 26 -6.88 7.95 -21.76
CA ALA A 26 -7.32 8.78 -20.67
C ALA A 26 -7.38 7.83 -19.47
N ALA A 27 -6.22 7.65 -18.83
CA ALA A 27 -6.13 7.17 -17.47
C ALA A 27 -6.80 8.25 -16.66
N GLN A 28 -8.13 8.11 -16.56
CA GLN A 28 -8.98 8.83 -15.66
C GLN A 28 -8.30 8.76 -14.30
N GLU A 29 -7.64 9.85 -13.91
CA GLU A 29 -7.21 10.02 -12.53
C GLU A 29 -8.50 10.11 -11.73
N ARG A 30 -8.97 8.95 -11.29
CA ARG A 30 -9.97 8.85 -10.24
C ARG A 30 -9.28 9.43 -9.03
N THR A 31 -9.48 10.73 -8.81
CA THR A 31 -9.22 11.41 -7.56
C THR A 31 -10.06 10.71 -6.52
N PHE A 32 -9.50 9.65 -5.95
CA PHE A 32 -10.04 9.05 -4.76
C PHE A 32 -9.63 10.00 -3.64
N GLU A 33 -10.57 10.83 -3.18
CA GLU A 33 -10.57 11.25 -1.78
C GLU A 33 -10.80 9.98 -0.94
N ALA A 34 -9.82 9.09 -0.94
CA ALA A 34 -9.60 8.13 0.12
C ALA A 34 -9.28 8.95 1.35
N LEU A 35 -9.63 8.44 2.52
CA LEU A 35 -8.87 8.74 3.72
C LEU A 35 -7.40 8.41 3.42
N ALA A 36 -6.59 9.42 3.11
CA ALA A 36 -5.21 9.25 2.66
C ALA A 36 -4.36 8.86 3.87
N LEU A 37 -4.50 7.61 4.30
CA LEU A 37 -3.64 7.02 5.30
C LEU A 37 -2.20 7.11 4.78
N PRO A 38 -1.24 7.42 5.67
CA PRO A 38 0.15 7.48 5.29
C PRO A 38 0.62 6.12 4.76
N THR A 39 1.62 6.11 3.89
CA THR A 39 2.27 4.85 3.47
C THR A 39 3.14 4.32 4.61
N CYS A 40 3.11 3.01 4.86
CA CYS A 40 4.05 2.39 5.80
C CYS A 40 5.46 2.41 5.20
N THR A 41 6.46 2.74 6.00
CA THR A 41 7.85 2.90 5.53
C THR A 41 8.88 2.12 6.34
N VAL A 42 8.57 1.75 7.58
CA VAL A 42 9.49 1.12 8.53
C VAL A 42 8.80 -0.01 9.31
N SER A 43 9.59 -0.68 10.16
CA SER A 43 9.13 -1.61 11.20
C SER A 43 9.14 -0.92 12.56
N ASP A 44 8.03 -0.96 13.31
CA ASP A 44 8.03 -0.62 14.74
C ASP A 44 7.56 -1.81 15.58
N SER A 45 8.41 -2.86 15.58
CA SER A 45 8.38 -4.04 16.47
C SER A 45 7.85 -5.38 15.94
N SER A 46 7.32 -5.48 14.71
CA SER A 46 7.01 -6.75 13.98
C SER A 46 5.99 -6.56 12.85
N VAL A 47 5.37 -5.37 12.79
CA VAL A 47 4.37 -5.03 11.77
C VAL A 47 4.79 -3.75 11.01
N PRO A 48 4.30 -3.56 9.77
CA PRO A 48 4.44 -2.31 9.02
C PRO A 48 3.96 -1.10 9.82
N ALA A 49 4.77 -0.05 9.83
CA ALA A 49 4.46 1.23 10.46
C ALA A 49 5.04 2.41 9.66
N THR A 50 4.60 3.61 9.99
CA THR A 50 5.23 4.87 9.58
C THR A 50 6.47 5.16 10.42
N SER A 51 7.29 6.12 9.99
CA SER A 51 8.47 6.57 10.75
C SER A 51 8.16 7.11 12.15
N SER A 52 6.90 7.46 12.45
CA SER A 52 6.45 7.90 13.78
C SER A 52 5.89 6.77 14.64
N GLY A 53 5.96 5.51 14.19
CA GLY A 53 5.41 4.35 14.89
C GLY A 53 3.90 4.15 14.69
N ASP A 54 3.27 4.97 13.84
CA ASP A 54 1.85 4.80 13.53
C ASP A 54 1.67 3.57 12.63
N ARG A 55 0.79 2.65 13.06
CA ARG A 55 0.48 1.39 12.38
C ARG A 55 -0.81 1.49 11.54
N ASP A 56 -1.50 2.62 11.60
CA ASP A 56 -2.64 2.93 10.73
C ASP A 56 -2.12 3.55 9.42
N CYS A 57 -1.42 2.73 8.65
CA CYS A 57 -0.81 3.09 7.38
C CYS A 57 -1.16 2.07 6.30
N VAL A 58 -0.81 2.35 5.04
CA VAL A 58 -1.11 1.48 3.90
C VAL A 58 0.14 1.02 3.16
N LEU A 59 0.07 -0.18 2.59
CA LEU A 59 0.98 -0.67 1.57
C LEU A 59 0.18 -1.22 0.38
N ALA A 60 0.59 -0.90 -0.82
CA ALA A 60 -0.03 -1.30 -2.07
C ALA A 60 1.02 -1.43 -3.18
N VAL A 61 0.57 -1.88 -4.36
CA VAL A 61 1.43 -2.07 -5.53
C VAL A 61 2.26 -0.81 -5.82
N GLY A 62 3.56 -1.02 -6.02
CA GLY A 62 4.53 0.05 -6.26
C GLY A 62 5.27 0.52 -5.01
N ASN A 63 4.84 0.13 -3.81
CA ASN A 63 5.67 0.32 -2.62
C ASN A 63 6.85 -0.67 -2.65
N ALA A 64 8.05 -0.17 -2.35
CA ALA A 64 9.25 -0.97 -2.22
C ALA A 64 10.09 -0.44 -1.04
N ASN A 65 9.92 -1.04 0.13
CA ASN A 65 10.54 -0.58 1.38
C ASN A 65 10.56 -1.71 2.44
N GLU A 66 11.20 -1.43 3.58
CA GLU A 66 11.32 -2.35 4.71
C GLU A 66 9.97 -2.87 5.22
N ALA A 67 8.95 -2.00 5.26
CA ALA A 67 7.63 -2.38 5.74
C ALA A 67 6.97 -3.45 4.84
N VAL A 68 7.23 -3.42 3.53
CA VAL A 68 6.79 -4.49 2.63
C VAL A 68 7.48 -5.81 2.95
N GLU A 69 8.77 -5.79 3.25
CA GLU A 69 9.53 -7.00 3.60
C GLU A 69 8.93 -7.66 4.86
N VAL A 70 8.62 -6.86 5.89
CA VAL A 70 7.96 -7.32 7.12
C VAL A 70 6.59 -7.95 6.85
N LEU A 71 5.78 -7.32 5.99
CA LEU A 71 4.50 -7.87 5.56
C LEU A 71 4.70 -9.23 4.87
N GLN A 72 5.65 -9.32 3.94
CA GLN A 72 5.92 -10.54 3.17
C GLN A 72 6.39 -11.70 4.07
N TRP A 73 7.20 -11.45 5.10
CA TRP A 73 7.55 -12.47 6.09
C TRP A 73 6.29 -13.07 6.71
N SER A 74 5.38 -12.23 7.22
CA SER A 74 4.15 -12.71 7.87
C SER A 74 3.19 -13.40 6.90
N LEU A 75 3.07 -12.87 5.67
CA LEU A 75 2.30 -13.53 4.61
C LEU A 75 2.82 -14.95 4.35
N ARG A 76 4.15 -15.10 4.23
CA ARG A 76 4.78 -16.37 3.89
C ARG A 76 4.65 -17.41 5.00
N TYR A 77 5.03 -17.05 6.22
CA TYR A 77 5.18 -18.03 7.29
C TYR A 77 3.92 -18.22 8.15
N CYS A 78 3.14 -17.16 8.34
CA CYS A 78 1.97 -17.20 9.21
C CYS A 78 0.64 -17.26 8.47
N ASN A 79 0.62 -16.85 7.20
CA ASN A 79 -0.61 -16.86 6.39
C ASN A 79 -0.54 -17.83 5.21
N SER A 80 0.46 -18.72 5.19
CA SER A 80 0.58 -19.82 4.21
C SER A 80 0.60 -19.34 2.74
N GLN A 81 1.23 -18.21 2.47
CA GLN A 81 1.38 -17.67 1.11
C GLN A 81 2.76 -18.05 0.54
N ASP A 82 2.81 -18.60 -0.67
CA ASP A 82 4.09 -18.93 -1.32
C ASP A 82 4.60 -17.76 -2.17
N ILE A 83 5.21 -16.77 -1.51
CA ILE A 83 5.75 -15.57 -2.16
C ILE A 83 7.21 -15.32 -1.75
N ALA A 84 7.94 -14.58 -2.58
CA ALA A 84 9.26 -14.08 -2.23
C ALA A 84 9.18 -13.01 -1.13
N VAL A 85 10.26 -12.88 -0.37
CA VAL A 85 10.47 -11.78 0.58
C VAL A 85 11.59 -10.91 0.00
N ASP A 86 11.20 -9.89 -0.76
CA ASP A 86 12.08 -9.03 -1.55
C ASP A 86 11.88 -7.53 -1.27
N GLY A 87 10.95 -7.20 -0.38
CA GLY A 87 10.60 -5.82 -0.03
C GLY A 87 9.86 -5.08 -1.12
N ILE A 88 9.35 -5.75 -2.17
CA ILE A 88 8.63 -5.14 -3.29
C ILE A 88 7.17 -5.59 -3.27
N TYR A 89 6.26 -4.63 -3.20
CA TYR A 89 4.84 -4.89 -3.27
C TYR A 89 4.45 -5.02 -4.74
N GLY A 90 4.70 -6.21 -5.29
CA GLY A 90 4.33 -6.59 -6.65
C GLY A 90 3.02 -7.40 -6.71
N PRO A 91 2.65 -7.89 -7.89
CA PRO A 91 1.42 -8.67 -8.09
C PRO A 91 1.32 -9.92 -7.20
N ASN A 92 2.45 -10.54 -6.85
CA ASN A 92 2.46 -11.70 -5.96
C ASN A 92 2.10 -11.31 -4.52
N THR A 93 2.61 -10.18 -4.03
CA THR A 93 2.27 -9.66 -2.69
C THR A 93 0.83 -9.19 -2.62
N GLU A 94 0.33 -8.51 -3.67
CA GLU A 94 -1.07 -8.12 -3.80
C GLU A 94 -2.00 -9.34 -3.73
N SER A 95 -1.76 -10.35 -4.56
CA SER A 95 -2.55 -11.59 -4.56
C SER A 95 -2.52 -12.31 -3.20
N ALA A 96 -1.37 -12.32 -2.53
CA ALA A 96 -1.23 -12.87 -1.18
C ALA A 96 -2.06 -12.10 -0.14
N VAL A 97 -2.08 -10.76 -0.22
CA VAL A 97 -2.93 -9.94 0.64
C VAL A 97 -4.41 -10.18 0.35
N GLU A 98 -4.81 -10.26 -0.91
CA GLU A 98 -6.18 -10.59 -1.27
C GLU A 98 -6.61 -11.95 -0.72
N ASN A 99 -5.74 -12.96 -0.72
CA ASN A 99 -6.03 -14.28 -0.13
C ASN A 99 -6.29 -14.18 1.37
N VAL A 100 -5.48 -13.40 2.09
CA VAL A 100 -5.67 -13.15 3.52
C VAL A 100 -7.00 -12.42 3.76
N GLN A 101 -7.30 -11.38 2.97
CA GLN A 101 -8.56 -10.65 3.07
C GLN A 101 -9.78 -11.54 2.83
N ARG A 102 -9.72 -12.42 1.82
CA ARG A 102 -10.76 -13.43 1.55
C ARG A 102 -10.93 -14.38 2.74
N ALA A 103 -9.83 -14.90 3.28
CA ALA A 103 -9.87 -15.84 4.41
C ALA A 103 -10.43 -15.19 5.68
N ALA A 104 -10.15 -13.90 5.90
CA ALA A 104 -10.68 -13.11 7.01
C ALA A 104 -12.12 -12.64 6.81
N GLY A 105 -12.69 -12.73 5.61
CA GLY A 105 -14.03 -12.24 5.30
C GLY A 105 -14.16 -10.71 5.34
N ILE A 106 -13.07 -9.99 5.06
CA ILE A 106 -13.04 -8.52 4.96
C ILE A 106 -13.05 -8.06 3.49
N ALA A 107 -13.02 -6.74 3.26
CA ALA A 107 -12.92 -6.20 1.90
C ALA A 107 -11.65 -6.72 1.20
N VAL A 108 -11.83 -7.22 -0.02
CA VAL A 108 -10.74 -7.77 -0.85
C VAL A 108 -10.36 -6.72 -1.88
N ASP A 109 -9.42 -5.86 -1.51
CA ASP A 109 -8.95 -4.74 -2.31
C ASP A 109 -7.46 -4.84 -2.67
N GLY A 110 -6.76 -5.87 -2.20
CA GLY A 110 -5.34 -6.07 -2.46
C GLY A 110 -4.44 -5.02 -1.80
N VAL A 111 -4.99 -4.20 -0.91
CA VAL A 111 -4.26 -3.17 -0.17
C VAL A 111 -4.06 -3.66 1.26
N TYR A 112 -2.82 -3.62 1.72
CA TYR A 112 -2.55 -3.77 3.14
C TYR A 112 -2.94 -2.46 3.85
N GLY A 113 -3.85 -2.56 4.80
CA GLY A 113 -4.29 -1.43 5.63
C GLY A 113 -4.73 -1.88 7.03
N PRO A 114 -5.32 -1.01 7.85
CA PRO A 114 -5.65 -1.30 9.24
C PRO A 114 -6.54 -2.53 9.44
N GLU A 115 -7.49 -2.79 8.53
CA GLU A 115 -8.34 -3.98 8.56
C GLU A 115 -7.55 -5.25 8.25
N THR A 116 -6.75 -5.27 7.19
CA THR A 116 -5.87 -6.40 6.86
C THR A 116 -4.93 -6.70 8.03
N ARG A 117 -4.29 -5.67 8.60
CA ARG A 117 -3.39 -5.82 9.75
C ARG A 117 -4.06 -6.50 10.95
N ARG A 118 -5.30 -6.13 11.27
CA ARG A 118 -6.03 -6.68 12.43
C ARG A 118 -6.51 -8.12 12.23
N ASN A 119 -6.64 -8.55 10.98
CA ASN A 119 -7.24 -9.84 10.64
C ASN A 119 -6.26 -10.84 10.01
N MET A 120 -4.97 -10.50 9.91
CA MET A 120 -3.92 -11.41 9.48
C MET A 120 -3.07 -11.87 10.65
N LEU A 121 -2.44 -13.04 10.50
CA LEU A 121 -1.50 -13.54 11.50
C LEU A 121 -0.13 -12.89 11.31
N TRP A 122 0.52 -12.53 12.40
CA TRP A 122 1.84 -11.88 12.39
C TRP A 122 2.91 -12.80 12.96
N ILE A 123 4.15 -12.66 12.47
CA ILE A 123 5.29 -13.26 13.16
C ILE A 123 5.64 -12.40 14.38
N ASP A 124 5.63 -12.99 15.58
CA ASP A 124 6.15 -12.41 16.82
C ASP A 124 7.05 -13.43 17.52
N TYR A 125 8.30 -13.05 17.80
CA TYR A 125 9.34 -13.92 18.39
C TYR A 125 9.47 -15.34 17.76
N GLY A 126 9.15 -15.49 16.47
CA GLY A 126 9.23 -16.77 15.74
C GLY A 126 7.96 -17.62 15.80
N GLU A 127 6.90 -17.11 16.43
CA GLU A 127 5.57 -17.72 16.47
C GLU A 127 4.57 -16.89 15.68
N CYS A 128 3.46 -17.49 15.27
CA CYS A 128 2.37 -16.80 14.59
C CYS A 128 1.30 -16.39 15.61
N VAL A 129 1.03 -15.09 15.69
CA VAL A 129 0.08 -14.47 16.63
C VAL A 129 -1.08 -13.78 15.93
#